data_AF-A0A955PYB7-F1
#
_entry.id   AF-A0A955PYB7-F1
#
_cell.length_a   1.000
_cell.length_b   1.000
_cell.length_c   1.000
_cell.angle_alpha   90.00
_cell.angle_beta   90.00
_cell.angle_gamma   90.00
#
_symmetry.space_group_name_H-M   'P 1'
#
loop_
_entity.id
_entity.type
_entity.pdbx_description
1 polymer ?
#
loop_
_entity_poly.entity_id
_entity_poly.type
_entity_poly.pdbx_seq_one_letter_code
_entity_poly.pdbx_strand_id
1 'polypeptide(L)'
;MTFRKSRKIFRIKMQTMLLIRFVHKKLKFHEIKKIRNLAYDCLIPIPLFVAIGSAGFFSFSGQAEAWERSTHRELTLKTIEFVESDLNAYLEENLGLEGGLSSSVNGMTAKQWMIEGSDLEDGESFLSPRPRSHFHEPISNTGLGGVFDSSINWSLSSVGDQEWSWNDAREYYFKALTSPTKTERDKNWA
;
A
#
# COMPACT_ATOMS: atom_id res chain seq x y z
N MET A 1 -15.13 34.13 -1.51
CA MET A 1 -13.74 33.79 -1.10
C MET A 1 -13.68 32.33 -0.63
N THR A 2 -14.00 31.38 -1.50
CA THR A 2 -14.38 29.99 -1.11
C THR A 2 -13.84 28.91 -2.05
N PHE A 3 -13.06 29.27 -3.07
CA PHE A 3 -12.51 28.35 -4.08
C PHE A 3 -11.22 27.64 -3.63
N ARG A 4 -10.58 28.09 -2.53
CA ARG A 4 -9.30 27.56 -2.03
C ARG A 4 -9.42 26.41 -1.02
N LYS A 5 -10.60 26.18 -0.43
CA LYS A 5 -10.79 25.17 0.63
C LYS A 5 -11.17 23.77 0.10
N SER A 6 -11.89 23.65 -1.02
CA SER A 6 -12.33 22.32 -1.51
C SER A 6 -11.28 21.55 -2.32
N ARG A 7 -10.22 22.21 -2.81
CA ARG A 7 -9.08 21.55 -3.51
C ARG A 7 -8.18 20.73 -2.57
N LYS A 8 -8.33 20.90 -1.25
CA LYS A 8 -7.37 20.43 -0.25
C LYS A 8 -7.62 19.00 0.19
N ILE A 9 -8.86 18.51 0.08
CA ILE A 9 -9.33 17.40 0.91
C ILE A 9 -8.89 16.00 0.41
N PHE A 10 -8.73 15.73 -0.89
CA PHE A 10 -8.47 14.32 -1.32
C PHE A 10 -7.10 14.04 -1.96
N ARG A 11 -6.15 14.97 -1.88
CA ARG A 11 -4.77 14.62 -2.26
C ARG A 11 -4.12 13.56 -1.35
N ILE A 12 -4.79 13.18 -0.27
CA ILE A 12 -4.32 12.26 0.78
C ILE A 12 -4.34 10.79 0.33
N LYS A 13 -5.42 10.29 -0.28
CA LYS A 13 -5.57 8.85 -0.55
C LYS A 13 -4.69 8.35 -1.70
N MET A 14 -4.40 9.21 -2.68
CA MET A 14 -3.58 8.87 -3.84
C MET A 14 -2.06 8.90 -3.53
N GLN A 15 -1.63 9.37 -2.35
CA GLN A 15 -0.22 9.72 -2.13
C GLN A 15 0.46 8.94 -1.00
N THR A 16 -0.29 8.12 -0.27
CA THR A 16 0.29 7.07 0.58
C THR A 16 1.20 6.12 -0.23
N MET A 17 0.90 5.87 -1.51
CA MET A 17 1.75 5.06 -2.40
C MET A 17 2.89 5.83 -3.09
N LEU A 18 2.76 7.15 -3.30
CA LEU A 18 3.89 8.00 -3.74
C LEU A 18 4.92 8.15 -2.62
N LEU A 19 4.47 8.13 -1.35
CA LEU A 19 5.34 8.06 -0.19
C LEU A 19 6.19 6.80 -0.19
N ILE A 20 5.66 5.64 -0.62
CA ILE A 20 6.45 4.41 -0.79
C ILE A 20 7.60 4.64 -1.79
N ARG A 21 7.35 5.28 -2.95
CA ARG A 21 8.42 5.60 -3.91
C ARG A 21 9.43 6.64 -3.39
N PHE A 22 8.99 7.62 -2.60
CA PHE A 22 9.87 8.63 -1.98
C PHE A 22 10.74 8.03 -0.88
N VAL A 23 10.14 7.24 0.02
CA VAL A 23 10.79 6.46 1.08
C VAL A 23 11.78 5.47 0.46
N HIS A 24 11.42 4.80 -0.63
CA HIS A 24 12.31 3.89 -1.34
C HIS A 24 13.53 4.60 -1.98
N LYS A 25 13.40 5.87 -2.36
CA LYS A 25 14.50 6.67 -2.91
C LYS A 25 15.46 7.19 -1.81
N LYS A 26 14.94 7.48 -0.61
CA LYS A 26 15.74 7.93 0.56
C LYS A 26 16.38 6.76 1.33
N LEU A 27 15.70 5.62 1.46
CA LEU A 27 16.19 4.43 2.19
C LEU A 27 17.31 3.67 1.47
N LYS A 28 17.45 3.84 0.15
CA LYS A 28 18.50 3.18 -0.64
C LYS A 28 19.94 3.55 -0.23
N PHE A 29 20.14 4.55 0.62
CA PHE A 29 21.49 5.05 0.96
C PHE A 29 21.98 4.78 2.39
N HIS A 30 21.15 4.32 3.34
CA HIS A 30 21.59 4.22 4.75
C HIS A 30 21.55 2.83 5.41
N GLU A 31 20.74 1.88 4.93
CA GLU A 31 20.48 0.63 5.71
C GLU A 31 20.87 -0.69 5.00
N ILE A 32 21.23 -0.67 3.71
CA ILE A 32 21.56 -1.91 2.96
C ILE A 32 22.82 -2.62 3.49
N LYS A 33 23.68 -1.93 4.26
CA LYS A 33 24.86 -2.55 4.89
C LYS A 33 24.55 -3.32 6.18
N LYS A 34 23.47 -3.04 6.90
CA LYS A 34 23.23 -3.62 8.23
C LYS A 34 22.56 -5.00 8.18
N ILE A 35 21.71 -5.24 7.19
CA ILE A 35 20.91 -6.48 7.11
C ILE A 35 21.70 -7.67 6.54
N ARG A 36 22.80 -7.43 5.80
CA ARG A 36 23.58 -8.50 5.15
C ARG A 36 24.35 -9.41 6.12
N ASN A 37 24.47 -9.05 7.40
CA ASN A 37 25.28 -9.78 8.39
C ASN A 37 24.49 -10.73 9.30
N LEU A 38 23.19 -10.92 9.10
CA LEU A 38 22.37 -11.80 9.95
C LEU A 38 21.91 -13.11 9.28
N ALA A 39 22.27 -13.36 8.02
CA ALA A 39 21.65 -14.41 7.21
C ALA A 39 22.53 -15.66 6.93
N TYR A 40 23.73 -15.79 7.51
CA TYR A 40 24.67 -16.86 7.12
C TYR A 40 24.90 -17.99 8.13
N ASP A 41 24.25 -18.01 9.30
CA ASP A 41 24.57 -18.96 10.37
C ASP A 41 23.57 -20.11 10.60
N CYS A 42 22.68 -20.42 9.65
CA CYS A 42 21.76 -21.56 9.78
C CYS A 42 21.82 -22.50 8.57
N LEU A 43 22.96 -23.18 8.40
CA LEU A 43 23.11 -24.32 7.51
C LEU A 43 23.16 -25.60 8.36
N ILE A 44 21.99 -26.19 8.63
CA ILE A 44 21.87 -27.52 9.23
C ILE A 44 21.82 -28.55 8.07
N PRO A 45 22.65 -29.60 8.09
CA PRO A 45 22.61 -30.65 7.07
C PRO A 45 21.35 -31.52 7.23
N ILE A 46 20.58 -31.68 6.15
CA ILE A 46 19.38 -32.53 6.13
C ILE A 46 19.81 -33.98 5.84
N PRO A 47 19.49 -34.97 6.70
CA PRO A 47 19.70 -36.37 6.38
C PRO A 47 18.62 -36.87 5.40
N LEU A 48 19.09 -37.59 4.38
CA LEU A 48 18.31 -38.31 3.39
C LEU A 48 17.51 -39.44 4.08
N PHE A 49 16.20 -39.27 4.25
CA PHE A 49 15.31 -40.34 4.73
C PHE A 49 14.25 -40.75 3.70
N VAL A 50 14.08 -42.07 3.69
CA VAL A 50 13.34 -42.93 2.78
C VAL A 50 11.83 -42.68 2.86
N ALA A 51 11.19 -42.73 1.68
CA ALA A 51 9.76 -42.62 1.50
C ALA A 51 8.99 -43.81 2.11
N ILE A 52 8.06 -43.51 3.01
CA ILE A 52 6.95 -44.41 3.38
C ILE A 52 5.67 -43.58 3.35
N GLY A 53 4.70 -44.04 2.54
CA GLY A 53 3.43 -43.39 2.29
C GLY A 53 2.67 -43.09 3.58
N SER A 54 2.50 -41.81 3.83
CA SER A 54 1.60 -41.28 4.85
C SER A 54 0.73 -40.23 4.17
N ALA A 55 -0.59 -40.37 4.33
CA ALA A 55 -1.54 -39.34 3.97
C ALA A 55 -1.21 -38.11 4.83
N GLY A 56 -0.35 -37.26 4.28
CA GLY A 56 0.10 -36.04 4.94
C GLY A 56 -1.08 -35.11 5.08
N PHE A 57 -1.65 -35.07 6.28
CA PHE A 57 -2.31 -33.86 6.75
C PHE A 57 -1.28 -32.74 6.64
N PHE A 58 -1.38 -31.95 5.58
CA PHE A 58 -0.71 -30.67 5.51
C PHE A 58 -1.34 -29.80 6.61
N SER A 59 -0.78 -29.87 7.81
CA SER A 59 -1.01 -28.86 8.83
C SER A 59 -0.40 -27.58 8.29
N PHE A 60 -1.24 -26.75 7.67
CA PHE A 60 -0.89 -25.36 7.39
C PHE A 60 -0.41 -24.74 8.70
N SER A 61 0.88 -24.41 8.78
CA SER A 61 1.41 -23.70 9.94
C SER A 61 0.72 -22.34 10.00
N GLY A 62 0.01 -22.04 11.11
CA GLY A 62 -0.62 -20.73 11.34
C GLY A 62 0.36 -19.55 11.30
N GLN A 63 1.66 -19.81 11.18
CA GLN A 63 2.69 -18.80 10.94
C GLN A 63 2.64 -18.21 9.50
N ALA A 64 1.94 -18.82 8.56
CA ALA A 64 1.74 -18.24 7.22
C ALA A 64 0.71 -17.10 7.20
N GLU A 65 -0.09 -16.95 8.28
CA GLU A 65 -0.96 -15.79 8.51
C GLU A 65 -0.20 -14.60 9.13
N ALA A 66 1.12 -14.72 9.38
CA ALA A 66 1.90 -13.81 10.22
C ALA A 66 2.23 -12.43 9.60
N TRP A 67 1.59 -12.05 8.49
CA TRP A 67 1.63 -10.68 7.95
C TRP A 67 0.20 -10.13 7.83
N GLU A 68 -0.56 -10.35 8.90
CA GLU A 68 -1.94 -9.91 9.10
C GLU A 68 -2.06 -8.36 9.09
N ARG A 69 -3.29 -7.85 8.97
CA ARG A 69 -3.61 -6.42 8.89
C ARG A 69 -2.91 -5.55 9.93
N SER A 70 -2.73 -6.06 11.15
CA SER A 70 -1.97 -5.36 12.20
C SER A 70 -0.55 -5.00 11.79
N THR A 71 0.10 -5.82 10.97
CA THR A 71 1.45 -5.59 10.46
C THR A 71 1.46 -4.44 9.46
N HIS A 72 0.51 -4.38 8.52
CA HIS A 72 0.38 -3.25 7.58
C HIS A 72 0.14 -1.93 8.32
N ARG A 73 -0.73 -1.98 9.33
CA ARG A 73 -1.02 -0.84 10.19
C ARG A 73 0.22 -0.36 10.93
N GLU A 74 0.96 -1.26 11.56
CA GLU A 74 2.16 -0.95 12.33
C GLU A 74 3.29 -0.41 11.46
N LEU A 75 3.55 -1.05 10.30
CA LEU A 75 4.55 -0.57 9.35
C LEU A 75 4.21 0.84 8.84
N THR A 76 2.93 1.10 8.55
CA THR A 76 2.47 2.43 8.12
C THR A 76 2.67 3.46 9.22
N LEU A 77 2.27 3.13 10.46
CA LEU A 77 2.47 4.01 11.61
C LEU A 77 3.95 4.34 11.81
N LYS A 78 4.82 3.32 11.85
CA LYS A 78 6.27 3.48 12.05
C LYS A 78 6.93 4.25 10.92
N THR A 79 6.48 4.05 9.68
CA THR A 79 6.95 4.83 8.54
C THR A 79 6.56 6.29 8.69
N ILE A 80 5.30 6.59 9.04
CA ILE A 80 4.83 7.96 9.27
C ILE A 80 5.64 8.63 10.38
N GLU A 81 5.86 7.97 11.51
CA GLU A 81 6.70 8.48 12.61
C GLU A 81 8.12 8.80 12.12
N PHE A 82 8.71 7.92 11.31
CA PHE A 82 10.06 8.09 10.80
C PHE A 82 10.20 9.24 9.79
N VAL A 83 9.18 9.50 8.94
CA VAL A 83 9.23 10.55 7.91
C VAL A 83 8.29 11.73 8.19
N GLU A 84 7.84 11.91 9.44
CA GLU A 84 6.74 12.81 9.78
C GLU A 84 6.93 14.23 9.26
N SER A 85 8.11 14.82 9.48
CA SER A 85 8.43 16.19 9.04
C SER A 85 8.40 16.33 7.52
N ASP A 86 9.06 15.41 6.80
CA ASP A 86 9.11 15.42 5.33
C ASP A 86 7.72 15.22 4.74
N LEU A 87 6.96 14.31 5.33
CA LEU A 87 5.60 14.00 4.91
C LEU A 87 4.67 15.19 5.15
N ASN A 88 4.71 15.82 6.33
CA ASN A 88 3.93 17.04 6.61
C ASN A 88 4.24 18.16 5.62
N ALA A 89 5.52 18.49 5.42
CA ALA A 89 5.92 19.52 4.47
C ALA A 89 5.40 19.21 3.06
N TYR A 90 5.50 17.95 2.62
CA TYR A 90 4.97 17.54 1.33
C TYR A 90 3.44 17.66 1.24
N LEU A 91 2.71 17.22 2.27
CA LEU A 91 1.25 17.36 2.34
C LEU A 91 0.83 18.85 2.31
N GLU A 92 1.55 19.73 2.99
CA GLU A 92 1.25 21.16 3.03
C GLU A 92 1.58 21.85 1.72
N GLU A 93 2.84 21.79 1.30
CA GLU A 93 3.39 22.53 0.17
C GLU A 93 2.92 21.98 -1.15
N ASN A 94 3.00 20.64 -1.28
CA ASN A 94 2.63 20.02 -2.52
C ASN A 94 1.14 19.83 -2.54
N LEU A 95 0.50 19.40 -1.45
CA LEU A 95 -0.89 18.95 -1.50
C LEU A 95 -1.95 19.96 -1.07
N GLY A 96 -1.55 21.07 -0.45
CA GLY A 96 -2.46 22.09 0.05
C GLY A 96 -3.17 21.67 1.34
N LEU A 97 -2.74 20.61 1.99
CA LEU A 97 -3.25 20.17 3.28
C LEU A 97 -2.57 21.00 4.36
N GLU A 98 -3.07 22.21 4.61
CA GLU A 98 -2.45 23.20 5.50
C GLU A 98 -2.16 22.71 6.94
N GLY A 99 -2.79 21.63 7.40
CA GLY A 99 -2.47 20.99 8.68
C GLY A 99 -1.66 19.70 8.55
N GLY A 100 -1.06 19.44 7.39
CA GLY A 100 -0.30 18.23 7.08
C GLY A 100 -1.08 16.96 7.41
N LEU A 101 -0.47 16.10 8.21
CA LEU A 101 -1.00 14.85 8.73
C LEU A 101 -2.26 15.02 9.59
N SER A 102 -2.46 16.19 10.19
CA SER A 102 -3.62 16.54 11.02
C SER A 102 -4.81 17.06 10.20
N SER A 103 -4.64 17.30 8.90
CA SER A 103 -5.72 17.76 8.04
C SER A 103 -6.85 16.73 7.97
N SER A 104 -8.08 17.16 8.28
CA SER A 104 -9.25 16.27 8.31
C SER A 104 -10.02 16.26 6.98
N VAL A 105 -10.46 15.08 6.59
CA VAL A 105 -11.17 14.74 5.37
C VAL A 105 -12.23 13.71 5.72
N ASN A 106 -13.51 14.06 5.53
CA ASN A 106 -14.63 13.18 5.87
C ASN A 106 -14.54 12.62 7.30
N GLY A 107 -14.10 13.46 8.25
CA GLY A 107 -14.00 13.11 9.67
C GLY A 107 -12.72 12.38 10.09
N MET A 108 -11.84 12.02 9.16
CA MET A 108 -10.56 11.36 9.45
C MET A 108 -9.38 12.25 9.07
N THR A 109 -8.30 12.23 9.87
CA THR A 109 -7.06 12.93 9.54
C THR A 109 -6.33 12.25 8.38
N ALA A 110 -5.41 12.95 7.73
CA ALA A 110 -4.58 12.37 6.69
C ALA A 110 -3.81 11.14 7.19
N LYS A 111 -3.28 11.22 8.43
CA LYS A 111 -2.64 10.10 9.11
C LYS A 111 -3.58 8.90 9.26
N GLN A 112 -4.81 9.13 9.70
CA GLN A 112 -5.80 8.06 9.87
C GLN A 112 -6.15 7.41 8.53
N TRP A 113 -6.31 8.19 7.46
CA TRP A 113 -6.56 7.63 6.12
C TRP A 113 -5.43 6.74 5.61
N MET A 114 -4.16 7.11 5.86
CA MET A 114 -3.03 6.29 5.45
C MET A 114 -3.00 4.96 6.22
N ILE A 115 -3.25 5.01 7.53
CA ILE A 115 -3.29 3.83 8.40
C ILE A 115 -4.46 2.92 8.00
N GLU A 116 -5.66 3.47 7.83
CA GLU A 116 -6.84 2.69 7.44
C GLU A 116 -6.70 2.10 6.04
N GLY A 117 -6.17 2.86 5.08
CA GLY A 117 -5.90 2.35 3.73
C GLY A 117 -4.94 1.16 3.73
N SER A 118 -3.96 1.13 4.65
CA SER A 118 -3.06 -0.02 4.79
C SER A 118 -3.75 -1.27 5.35
N ASP A 119 -4.76 -1.08 6.21
CA ASP A 119 -5.54 -2.18 6.81
C ASP A 119 -6.50 -2.83 5.80
N LEU A 120 -7.11 -1.99 4.95
CA LEU A 120 -8.09 -2.41 3.95
C LEU A 120 -7.45 -3.08 2.70
N GLU A 121 -6.14 -2.94 2.50
CA GLU A 121 -5.45 -3.40 1.30
C GLU A 121 -5.58 -4.92 1.08
N ASP A 122 -5.67 -5.73 2.14
CA ASP A 122 -5.84 -7.19 2.04
C ASP A 122 -7.30 -7.64 1.85
N GLY A 123 -8.26 -6.70 1.89
CA GLY A 123 -9.70 -7.00 1.82
C GLY A 123 -10.21 -7.82 3.00
N GLU A 124 -11.52 -8.13 2.99
CA GLU A 124 -12.19 -8.88 4.07
C GLU A 124 -12.21 -10.39 3.90
N SER A 125 -11.77 -10.90 2.74
CA SER A 125 -11.90 -12.33 2.42
C SER A 125 -10.71 -12.84 1.65
N PHE A 126 -10.22 -14.02 2.06
CA PHE A 126 -9.22 -14.81 1.33
C PHE A 126 -9.69 -15.19 -0.09
N LEU A 127 -11.00 -15.18 -0.36
CA LEU A 127 -11.55 -15.44 -1.69
C LEU A 127 -11.44 -14.24 -2.63
N SER A 128 -11.13 -13.04 -2.09
CA SER A 128 -10.89 -11.85 -2.89
C SER A 128 -9.69 -12.06 -3.83
N PRO A 129 -9.74 -11.59 -5.08
CA PRO A 129 -8.57 -11.60 -5.97
C PRO A 129 -7.42 -10.71 -5.49
N ARG A 130 -7.69 -9.77 -4.57
CA ARG A 130 -6.75 -8.74 -4.11
C ARG A 130 -5.52 -9.30 -3.39
N PRO A 131 -5.61 -10.12 -2.33
CA PRO A 131 -4.44 -10.76 -1.72
C PRO A 131 -3.54 -11.53 -2.69
N ARG A 132 -4.14 -12.21 -3.68
CA ARG A 132 -3.39 -12.97 -4.71
C ARG A 132 -2.62 -12.07 -5.67
N SER A 133 -3.00 -10.79 -5.76
CA SER A 133 -2.41 -9.78 -6.62
C SER A 133 -1.32 -8.95 -5.90
N HIS A 134 -0.97 -9.28 -4.64
CA HIS A 134 0.06 -8.55 -3.88
C HIS A 134 1.51 -8.97 -4.23
N PHE A 135 1.67 -9.99 -5.07
CA PHE A 135 2.97 -10.57 -5.40
C PHE A 135 3.57 -9.93 -6.66
N HIS A 136 4.89 -9.71 -6.64
CA HIS A 136 5.66 -9.26 -7.79
C HIS A 136 6.99 -10.02 -7.85
N GLU A 137 7.19 -10.74 -8.94
CA GLU A 137 8.47 -11.30 -9.32
C GLU A 137 9.17 -10.28 -10.27
N PRO A 138 10.34 -9.74 -9.91
CA PRO A 138 10.99 -8.65 -10.66
C PRO A 138 11.73 -9.05 -11.94
N ILE A 139 12.06 -10.32 -12.14
CA ILE A 139 12.76 -10.86 -13.31
C ILE A 139 11.77 -11.14 -14.45
N SER A 140 10.64 -11.80 -14.16
CA SER A 140 9.59 -12.17 -15.10
C SER A 140 8.43 -11.19 -15.15
N ASN A 141 8.35 -10.25 -14.21
CA ASN A 141 7.20 -9.34 -14.04
C ASN A 141 5.86 -10.11 -13.90
N THR A 142 5.85 -11.19 -13.13
CA THR A 142 4.65 -12.00 -12.86
C THR A 142 4.23 -11.92 -11.39
N GLY A 143 2.98 -12.28 -11.10
CA GLY A 143 2.45 -12.41 -9.75
C GLY A 143 2.68 -13.78 -9.14
N LEU A 144 1.84 -14.16 -8.17
CA LEU A 144 1.97 -15.38 -7.38
C LEU A 144 2.11 -16.63 -8.27
N GLY A 145 3.22 -17.36 -8.09
CA GLY A 145 3.49 -18.61 -8.81
C GLY A 145 3.61 -18.46 -10.35
N GLY A 146 3.74 -17.24 -10.88
CA GLY A 146 3.75 -17.00 -12.32
C GLY A 146 2.37 -17.11 -12.99
N VAL A 147 1.29 -17.24 -12.22
CA VAL A 147 -0.08 -17.45 -12.73
C VAL A 147 -0.89 -16.16 -12.76
N PHE A 148 -0.64 -15.26 -11.81
CA PHE A 148 -1.34 -13.99 -11.69
C PHE A 148 -0.54 -12.84 -12.31
N ASP A 149 -1.22 -11.73 -12.58
CA ASP A 149 -0.54 -10.50 -12.92
C ASP A 149 0.37 -10.05 -11.78
N SER A 150 1.52 -9.47 -12.16
CA SER A 150 2.39 -8.76 -11.23
C SER A 150 1.61 -7.66 -10.52
N SER A 151 1.85 -7.48 -9.21
CA SER A 151 1.20 -6.42 -8.42
C SER A 151 1.38 -5.02 -9.02
N ILE A 152 2.49 -4.80 -9.74
CA ILE A 152 2.71 -3.57 -10.51
C ILE A 152 1.66 -3.43 -11.61
N ASN A 153 1.46 -4.46 -12.45
CA ASN A 153 0.49 -4.41 -13.54
C ASN A 153 -0.93 -4.31 -12.99
N TRP A 154 -1.25 -5.07 -11.95
CA TRP A 154 -2.56 -5.05 -11.30
C TRP A 154 -2.89 -3.69 -10.67
N SER A 155 -1.91 -3.00 -10.07
CA SER A 155 -2.08 -1.63 -9.58
C SER A 155 -2.31 -0.60 -10.70
N LEU A 156 -2.00 -0.96 -11.95
CA LEU A 156 -2.09 -0.10 -13.13
C LEU A 156 -3.21 -0.55 -14.10
N SER A 157 -4.10 -1.45 -13.67
CA SER A 157 -5.24 -1.91 -14.46
C SER A 157 -6.14 -0.75 -14.90
N SER A 158 -6.97 -0.94 -15.92
CA SER A 158 -7.86 0.12 -16.39
C SER A 158 -8.86 0.52 -15.30
N VAL A 159 -9.42 1.72 -15.43
CA VAL A 159 -10.47 2.22 -14.53
C VAL A 159 -11.62 1.22 -14.50
N GLY A 160 -11.98 0.73 -13.30
CA GLY A 160 -13.04 -0.23 -13.08
C GLY A 160 -12.67 -1.71 -13.24
N ASP A 161 -11.45 -2.04 -13.69
CA ASP A 161 -11.00 -3.45 -13.79
C ASP A 161 -10.77 -4.07 -12.41
N GLN A 162 -10.44 -3.24 -11.41
CA GLN A 162 -10.34 -3.62 -10.01
C GLN A 162 -10.72 -2.44 -9.10
N GLU A 163 -11.07 -2.76 -7.87
CA GLU A 163 -11.43 -1.76 -6.88
C GLU A 163 -10.15 -1.16 -6.28
N TRP A 164 -9.83 0.08 -6.69
CA TRP A 164 -8.72 0.93 -6.18
C TRP A 164 -7.39 0.82 -6.94
N SER A 165 -7.43 0.79 -8.28
CA SER A 165 -6.21 0.96 -9.08
C SER A 165 -5.68 2.39 -9.04
N TRP A 166 -4.43 2.55 -9.47
CA TRP A 166 -3.84 3.86 -9.70
C TRP A 166 -4.59 4.66 -10.76
N ASN A 167 -5.17 3.97 -11.75
CA ASN A 167 -5.95 4.63 -12.79
C ASN A 167 -7.29 5.11 -12.24
N ASP A 168 -7.96 4.33 -11.37
CA ASP A 168 -9.16 4.77 -10.68
C ASP A 168 -8.88 6.02 -9.84
N ALA A 169 -7.82 5.98 -9.04
CA ALA A 169 -7.49 7.08 -8.15
C ALA A 169 -7.16 8.38 -8.93
N ARG A 170 -6.47 8.26 -10.06
CA ARG A 170 -6.22 9.39 -10.98
C ARG A 170 -7.50 9.89 -11.65
N GLU A 171 -8.41 9.01 -12.04
CA GLU A 171 -9.67 9.36 -12.67
C GLU A 171 -10.60 10.12 -11.70
N TYR A 172 -10.73 9.63 -10.46
CA TYR A 172 -11.44 10.35 -9.41
C TYR A 172 -10.84 11.73 -9.18
N TYR A 173 -9.51 11.81 -9.09
CA TYR A 173 -8.83 13.09 -8.93
C TYR A 173 -9.09 14.06 -10.10
N PHE A 174 -9.01 13.56 -11.33
CA PHE A 174 -9.30 14.35 -12.52
C PHE A 174 -10.72 14.89 -12.48
N LYS A 175 -11.73 14.02 -12.28
CA LYS A 175 -13.14 14.40 -12.17
C LYS A 175 -13.38 15.40 -11.03
N ALA A 176 -12.74 15.21 -9.89
CA ALA A 176 -12.88 16.12 -8.75
C ALA A 176 -12.38 17.55 -9.05
N LEU A 177 -11.47 17.69 -10.00
CA LEU A 177 -10.96 18.99 -10.47
C LEU A 177 -11.74 19.56 -11.66
N THR A 178 -12.20 18.72 -12.57
CA THR A 178 -12.67 19.14 -13.90
C THR A 178 -14.18 18.99 -14.10
N SER A 179 -14.89 18.26 -13.24
CA SER A 179 -16.34 18.10 -13.41
C SER A 179 -17.06 19.45 -13.42
N PRO A 180 -18.07 19.64 -14.28
CA PRO A 180 -18.71 20.94 -14.47
C PRO A 180 -19.36 21.47 -13.20
N THR A 181 -20.05 20.60 -12.47
CA THR A 181 -20.81 21.01 -11.29
C THR A 181 -20.01 20.86 -10.00
N LYS A 182 -20.29 21.72 -9.02
CA LYS A 182 -19.70 21.58 -7.68
C LYS A 182 -20.07 20.23 -7.05
N THR A 183 -21.32 19.79 -7.22
CA THR A 183 -21.82 18.52 -6.68
C THR A 183 -21.04 17.33 -7.22
N GLU A 184 -20.78 17.27 -8.53
CA GLU A 184 -19.97 16.18 -9.11
C GLU A 184 -18.52 16.24 -8.65
N ARG A 185 -17.93 17.44 -8.57
CA ARG A 185 -16.58 17.58 -8.03
C ARG A 185 -16.51 17.07 -6.59
N ASP A 186 -17.45 17.47 -5.75
CA ASP A 186 -17.55 17.03 -4.35
C ASP A 186 -17.79 15.52 -4.23
N LYS A 187 -18.60 14.92 -5.11
CA LYS A 187 -18.79 13.47 -5.15
C LYS A 187 -17.48 12.72 -5.44
N ASN A 188 -16.64 13.24 -6.32
CA ASN A 188 -15.34 12.63 -6.62
C ASN A 188 -14.25 12.99 -5.58
N TRP A 189 -14.57 13.86 -4.62
CA TRP A 189 -13.76 14.13 -3.44
C TRP A 189 -14.11 13.25 -2.22
N ALA A 190 -15.22 12.50 -2.28
CA ALA A 190 -15.73 11.67 -1.18
C ALA A 190 -15.16 10.24 -1.25
#